data_AF-A0A938EH99-F1
#
_entry.id   AF-A0A938EH99-F1
#
_cell.length_a   1.000
_cell.length_b   1.000
_cell.length_c   1.000
_cell.angle_alpha   90.00
_cell.angle_beta   90.00
_cell.angle_gamma   90.00
#
_symmetry.space_group_name_H-M   'P 1'
#
loop_
_entity.id
_entity.type
_entity.pdbx_description
1 polymer ?
#
loop_
_entity_poly.entity_id
_entity_poly.type
_entity_poly.pdbx_seq_one_letter_code
_entity_poly.pdbx_strand_id
1 'polypeptide(L)' 'MILNTEQLEKMRTGKGFIAALDQSGGSTPKALKLYGIEESAYSGEEEMFDLV' A
#
# COMPACT_ATOMS: atom_id res chain seq x y z
N MET A 1 -3.54 -22.13 -15.22
CA MET A 1 -2.97 -21.47 -14.03
C MET A 1 -3.06 -22.45 -12.88
N ILE A 2 -1.94 -22.86 -12.30
CA ILE A 2 -1.97 -23.64 -11.06
C ILE A 2 -2.19 -22.64 -9.93
N LEU A 3 -3.37 -22.69 -9.31
CA LEU A 3 -3.64 -21.90 -8.11
C LEU A 3 -2.76 -22.46 -6.99
N ASN A 4 -1.97 -21.60 -6.34
CA ASN A 4 -1.19 -22.02 -5.18
C ASN A 4 -2.16 -22.35 -4.03
N THR A 5 -2.38 -23.65 -3.80
CA THR A 5 -3.32 -24.16 -2.80
C THR A 5 -2.99 -23.70 -1.39
N GLU A 6 -1.71 -23.46 -1.08
CA GLU A 6 -1.28 -22.97 0.24
C GLU A 6 -1.70 -21.52 0.48
N GLN A 7 -1.61 -20.66 -0.55
CA GLN A 7 -2.07 -19.28 -0.46
C GLN A 7 -3.59 -19.20 -0.30
N LEU A 8 -4.34 -20.05 -1.00
CA LEU A 8 -5.80 -20.13 -0.88
C LEU A 8 -6.22 -20.55 0.54
N GLU A 9 -5.59 -21.58 1.10
CA GLU A 9 -5.88 -22.03 2.46
C GLU A 9 -5.54 -20.97 3.52
N LYS A 10 -4.44 -20.22 3.32
CA LYS A 10 -4.07 -19.10 4.18
C LYS A 10 -5.09 -17.97 4.14
N MET A 11 -5.61 -17.63 2.96
CA MET A 11 -6.66 -16.62 2.82
C MET A 11 -8.00 -17.08 3.43
N ARG A 12 -8.31 -18.38 3.36
CA ARG A 12 -9.57 -18.95 3.86
C ARG A 12 -9.60 -19.12 5.39
N THR A 13 -8.49 -19.57 5.98
CA THR A 13 -8.47 -20.04 7.37
C THR A 13 -7.48 -19.31 8.27
N GLY A 14 -6.56 -18.53 7.68
CA GLY A 14 -5.55 -17.79 8.42
C GLY A 14 -6.19 -16.78 9.37
N LYS A 15 -5.74 -16.79 10.63
CA LYS A 15 -6.10 -15.76 11.59
C LYS A 15 -5.23 -14.53 11.36
N GLY A 16 -5.85 -13.36 11.17
CA GLY A 16 -5.15 -12.10 10.92
C GLY A 16 -6.07 -11.07 10.27
N PHE A 17 -5.46 -10.07 9.63
CA PHE A 17 -6.15 -9.07 8.83
C PHE A 17 -5.39 -8.83 7.53
N ILE A 18 -6.07 -8.26 6.54
CA ILE A 18 -5.46 -7.83 5.28
C ILE A 18 -5.15 -6.34 5.41
N ALA A 19 -3.87 -5.99 5.34
CA ALA A 19 -3.46 -4.61 5.17
C ALA A 19 -3.51 -4.27 3.68
N ALA A 20 -4.38 -3.35 3.30
CA ALA A 20 -4.52 -2.88 1.92
C ALA A 20 -3.50 -1.76 1.67
N LEU A 21 -2.53 -2.01 0.78
CA LEU A 21 -1.48 -1.07 0.38
C LEU A 21 -1.65 -0.62 -1.08
N ASP A 22 -2.87 -0.71 -1.63
CA ASP A 22 -3.21 -0.39 -3.02
C ASP A 22 -3.60 1.08 -3.22
N GLN A 23 -2.91 2.01 -2.55
CA GLN A 23 -3.17 3.44 -2.68
C GLN A 23 -2.86 3.93 -4.10
N SER A 24 -3.82 4.62 -4.71
CA SER A 24 -3.62 5.35 -5.97
C SER A 24 -2.79 6.63 -5.76
N GLY A 25 -2.19 7.18 -6.81
CA GLY A 25 -1.42 8.44 -6.72
C GLY A 25 -2.20 9.61 -6.11
N GLY A 26 -3.52 9.67 -6.31
CA GLY A 26 -4.36 10.73 -5.71
C GLY A 26 -4.55 10.61 -4.19
N SER A 27 -4.27 9.45 -3.60
CA SER A 27 -4.42 9.20 -2.16
C SER A 27 -3.09 9.01 -1.42
N THR A 28 -1.99 8.88 -2.17
CA THR A 28 -0.61 8.87 -1.66
C THR A 28 -0.23 10.11 -0.84
N PRO A 29 -0.55 11.37 -1.23
CA PRO A 29 -0.25 12.55 -0.41
C PRO A 29 -0.88 12.48 0.98
N LYS A 30 -2.12 11.99 1.04
CA LYS A 30 -2.84 11.83 2.31
C LYS A 30 -2.20 10.77 3.19
N ALA A 31 -1.75 9.65 2.61
CA ALA A 31 -1.03 8.61 3.34
C ALA A 31 0.29 9.16 3.90
N LEU A 32 1.11 9.80 3.05
CA LEU A 32 2.38 10.42 3.43
C LEU A 32 2.22 11.44 4.56
N LYS A 33 1.19 12.28 4.50
CA LYS A 33 0.87 13.23 5.57
C LYS A 33 0.54 12.55 6.89
N LEU A 34 -0.17 11.42 6.88
CA LEU A 34 -0.43 10.64 8.10
C LEU A 34 0.86 10.03 8.68
N TYR A 35 1.88 9.81 7.86
CA TYR A 35 3.23 9.42 8.29
C TYR A 35 4.13 10.61 8.66
N GLY A 36 3.63 11.85 8.61
CA GLY A 36 4.37 13.06 8.96
C GLY A 36 5.22 13.65 7.83
N ILE A 37 5.00 13.22 6.60
CA ILE A 37 5.67 13.74 5.40
C ILE A 37 4.73 14.77 4.76
N GLU A 38 5.12 16.04 4.80
CA GLU A 38 4.35 17.13 4.19
C GLU A 38 4.54 17.19 2.67
N GLU A 39 3.56 17.75 1.94
CA GLU A 39 3.61 17.86 0.48
C GLU A 39 4.78 18.71 -0.04
N SER A 40 5.37 19.56 0.81
CA SER A 40 6.58 20.33 0.47
C SER A 40 7.87 19.51 0.54
N ALA A 41 7.81 18.25 0.99
CA ALA A 41 8.97 17.37 1.14
C ALA A 41 9.31 16.59 -0.13
N TYR A 42 8.49 16.67 -1.17
CA TYR A 42 8.70 16.03 -2.46
C TYR A 42 8.21 16.93 -3.61
N SER A 43 8.76 16.75 -4.80
CA SER A 43 8.44 17.50 -6.00
C SER A 43 7.87 16.60 -7.08
N GLY A 44 6.56 16.67 -7.27
CA GLY A 44 5.86 15.90 -8.29
C GLY A 44 5.53 14.47 -7.86
N GLU A 45 4.93 13.71 -8.78
CA GLU A 45 4.41 12.37 -8.49
C GLU A 45 5.52 11.32 -8.36
N GLU A 46 6.60 11.44 -9.14
CA GLU A 46 7.71 10.47 -9.14
C GLU A 46 8.39 10.41 -7.76
N GLU A 47 8.83 11.56 -7.24
CA GLU A 47 9.45 11.64 -5.91
C GLU A 47 8.48 11.28 -4.78
N MET A 48 7.19 11.55 -4.96
CA MET A 48 6.15 11.13 -4.02
C MET A 48 6.02 9.59 -3.96
N PHE A 49 6.08 8.92 -5.11
CA PHE A 49 5.95 7.45 -5.17
C PHE A 49 7.18 6.73 -4.63
N ASP A 50 8.37 7.34 -4.66
CA ASP A 50 9.57 6.78 -4.03
C ASP A 50 9.48 6.73 -2.49
N LEU A 51 8.53 7.45 -1.90
CA LEU A 51 8.32 7.54 -0.45
C LEU A 51 7.29 6.53 0.11
N VAL A 52 6.63 5.72 -0.74
CA VAL A 52 5.58 4.76 -0.34
C VAL A 52 5.82 3.32 -0.76
#